data_AF-A0A482T8U4-F1
#
_entry.id   AF-A0A482T8U4-F1
#
_cell.length_a   1.000
_cell.length_b   1.000
_cell.length_c   1.000
_cell.angle_alpha   90.00
_cell.angle_beta   90.00
_cell.angle_gamma   90.00
#
_symmetry.space_group_name_H-M   'P 1'
#
loop_
_entity.id
_entity.type
_entity.pdbx_description
1 polymer ?
#
loop_
_entity_poly.entity_id
_entity_poly.type
_entity_poly.pdbx_seq_one_letter_code
_entity_poly.pdbx_strand_id
1 'polypeptide(L)'
;MYEAVYAHPDGDSTVARHALTAADSGYDGIVVRNHGDAQADYDADAISDAYDIDVAAGVEVRADDPSRASGFVGNYRSDRTVVVVHGGDRRINRFAVEQPTVDVLAHPMREDGDFNHVLANAAADNGVRVEFDFGPVLRASGGTRVR
;
A
#
# COMPACT_ATOMS: atom_id res chain seq x y z
N MET A 1 -9.75 3.82 12.19
CA MET A 1 -9.45 3.58 10.77
C MET A 1 -8.00 3.96 10.51
N TYR A 2 -7.30 3.23 9.64
CA TYR A 2 -5.91 3.54 9.26
C TYR A 2 -5.87 4.07 7.83
N GLU A 3 -4.98 5.04 7.57
CA GLU A 3 -4.68 5.51 6.21
C GLU A 3 -3.37 4.91 5.71
N ALA A 4 -3.34 4.39 4.49
CA ALA A 4 -2.13 3.81 3.92
C ALA A 4 -1.39 4.87 3.08
N VAL A 5 -0.12 5.13 3.39
CA VAL A 5 0.62 6.27 2.84
C VAL A 5 1.94 5.88 2.19
N TYR A 6 2.30 6.62 1.14
CA TYR A 6 3.65 6.67 0.61
C TYR A 6 4.34 7.92 1.18
N ALA A 7 5.39 7.72 1.97
CA ALA A 7 6.21 8.80 2.51
C ALA A 7 7.44 9.04 1.62
N HIS A 8 8.09 10.19 1.75
CA HIS A 8 9.36 10.47 1.09
C HIS A 8 10.39 9.37 1.44
N PRO A 9 11.12 8.80 0.46
CA PRO A 9 11.30 9.28 -0.93
C PRO A 9 10.25 8.84 -1.95
N ASP A 10 9.41 7.85 -1.64
CA ASP A 10 8.40 7.31 -2.57
C ASP A 10 7.19 8.25 -2.78
N GLY A 11 6.88 9.04 -1.75
CA GLY A 11 5.90 10.12 -1.80
C GLY A 11 6.49 11.51 -1.55
N ASP A 12 5.64 12.53 -1.61
CA ASP A 12 6.07 13.93 -1.51
C ASP A 12 6.19 14.47 -0.07
N SER A 13 5.68 13.71 0.92
CA SER A 13 5.57 14.13 2.32
C SER A 13 6.26 13.16 3.27
N THR A 14 6.72 13.66 4.41
CA THR A 14 7.30 12.83 5.47
C THR A 14 6.21 12.03 6.22
N VAL A 15 6.61 10.94 6.87
CA VAL A 15 5.70 10.15 7.74
C VAL A 15 5.05 11.04 8.80
N ALA A 16 5.81 11.94 9.42
CA ALA A 16 5.27 12.88 10.42
C ALA A 16 4.17 13.81 9.86
N ARG A 17 4.28 14.29 8.61
CA ARG A 17 3.22 15.10 8.01
C ARG A 17 1.98 14.30 7.68
N HIS A 18 2.15 13.05 7.26
CA HIS A 18 1.03 12.13 7.07
C HIS A 18 0.33 11.84 8.40
N ALA A 19 1.07 11.58 9.48
CA ALA A 19 0.51 11.38 10.82
C ALA A 19 -0.28 12.59 11.32
N LEU A 20 0.28 13.81 11.20
CA LEU A 20 -0.44 15.04 11.53
C LEU A 20 -1.76 15.17 10.74
N THR A 21 -1.72 14.91 9.44
CA THR A 21 -2.92 14.99 8.57
C THR A 21 -3.96 13.94 8.95
N ALA A 22 -3.51 12.72 9.30
CA ALA A 22 -4.37 11.62 9.74
C ALA A 22 -5.06 11.98 11.06
N ALA A 23 -4.33 12.52 12.03
CA ALA A 23 -4.88 13.02 13.30
C ALA A 23 -5.94 14.10 13.08
N ASP A 24 -5.63 15.12 12.28
CA ASP A 24 -6.57 16.21 11.96
C ASP A 24 -7.83 15.71 11.22
N SER A 25 -7.73 14.56 10.56
CA SER A 25 -8.82 13.93 9.81
C SER A 25 -9.58 12.85 10.61
N GLY A 26 -9.20 12.59 11.86
CA GLY A 26 -9.86 11.63 12.74
C GLY A 26 -9.54 10.16 12.46
N TYR A 27 -8.40 9.86 11.85
CA TYR A 27 -7.88 8.50 11.73
C TYR A 27 -7.18 8.08 13.03
N ASP A 28 -7.13 6.77 13.28
CA ASP A 28 -6.45 6.20 14.47
C ASP A 28 -4.98 5.89 14.19
N GLY A 29 -4.58 5.83 12.93
CA GLY A 29 -3.28 5.32 12.53
C GLY A 29 -2.95 5.53 11.06
N ILE A 30 -1.68 5.33 10.72
CA ILE A 30 -1.18 5.26 9.35
C ILE A 30 -0.41 3.96 9.12
N VAL A 31 -0.44 3.45 7.89
CA VAL A 31 0.44 2.37 7.42
C VAL A 31 1.42 2.95 6.41
N VAL A 32 2.70 2.97 6.75
CA VAL A 32 3.75 3.42 5.82
C VAL A 32 4.05 2.27 4.85
N ARG A 33 3.60 2.37 3.59
CA ARG A 33 3.67 1.29 2.59
C ARG A 33 4.51 1.66 1.37
N ASN A 34 5.62 2.38 1.59
CA ASN A 34 6.58 2.66 0.53
C ASN A 34 6.99 1.41 -0.25
N HIS A 35 7.32 1.60 -1.53
CA HIS A 35 7.93 0.58 -2.34
C HIS A 35 9.27 0.14 -1.75
N GLY A 36 9.61 -1.14 -1.94
CA GLY A 36 10.81 -1.75 -1.35
C GLY A 36 12.13 -1.07 -1.72
N ASP A 37 12.19 -0.43 -2.88
CA ASP A 37 13.33 0.32 -3.40
C ASP A 37 13.34 1.82 -2.99
N ALA A 38 12.29 2.30 -2.34
CA ALA A 38 12.11 3.69 -1.93
C ALA A 38 11.63 3.81 -0.47
N GLN A 39 12.16 2.97 0.42
CA GLN A 39 11.79 2.95 1.84
C GLN A 39 12.07 4.28 2.53
N ALA A 40 11.12 4.73 3.37
CA ALA A 40 11.29 5.89 4.22
C ALA A 40 12.08 5.54 5.48
N ASP A 41 12.89 6.49 5.96
CA ASP A 41 13.54 6.43 7.28
C ASP A 41 12.73 7.28 8.26
N TYR A 42 12.31 6.68 9.37
CA TYR A 42 11.46 7.32 10.37
C TYR A 42 11.52 6.60 11.72
N ASP A 43 11.27 7.35 12.78
CA ASP A 43 11.09 6.83 14.13
C ASP A 43 9.58 6.74 14.42
N ALA A 44 9.04 5.53 14.42
CA ALA A 44 7.61 5.29 14.60
C ALA A 44 7.14 5.71 15.99
N ASP A 45 7.93 5.44 17.03
CA ASP A 45 7.58 5.74 18.42
C ASP A 45 7.55 7.25 18.64
N ALA A 46 8.58 7.96 18.17
CA ALA A 46 8.63 9.42 18.27
C ALA A 46 7.48 10.12 17.53
N ILE A 47 7.04 9.58 16.39
CA ILE A 47 5.90 10.13 15.64
C ILE A 47 4.58 9.82 16.36
N SER A 48 4.44 8.60 16.88
CA SER A 48 3.23 8.19 17.61
C SER A 48 3.03 9.04 18.85
N ASP A 49 4.10 9.26 19.64
CA ASP A 49 4.09 10.13 20.82
C ASP A 49 3.75 11.59 20.48
N ALA A 50 4.18 12.08 19.32
CA ALA A 50 3.99 13.47 18.92
C ALA A 50 2.57 13.78 18.42
N TYR A 51 1.90 12.82 17.77
CA TYR A 51 0.63 13.05 17.08
C TYR A 51 -0.54 12.20 17.58
N ASP A 52 -0.32 11.29 18.54
CA ASP A 52 -1.33 10.33 19.03
C ASP A 52 -1.95 9.48 17.91
N ILE A 53 -1.07 8.98 17.02
CA ILE A 53 -1.41 8.19 15.83
C ILE A 53 -0.54 6.95 15.81
N ASP A 54 -1.14 5.77 15.67
CA ASP A 54 -0.38 4.54 15.49
C ASP A 54 0.33 4.52 14.13
N VAL A 55 1.62 4.18 14.10
CA VAL A 55 2.43 4.12 12.89
C VAL A 55 2.84 2.67 12.60
N ALA A 56 2.05 1.99 11.76
CA ALA A 56 2.32 0.62 11.38
C ALA A 56 3.30 0.53 10.20
N ALA A 57 4.23 -0.42 10.28
CA ALA A 57 5.20 -0.71 9.23
C ALA A 57 4.58 -1.59 8.14
N GLY A 58 4.47 -1.05 6.93
CA GLY A 58 4.09 -1.79 5.73
C GLY A 58 5.20 -1.84 4.69
N VAL A 59 4.92 -2.51 3.58
CA VAL A 59 5.70 -2.41 2.34
C VAL A 59 4.79 -2.66 1.16
N GLU A 60 5.09 -2.00 0.04
CA GLU A 60 4.52 -2.35 -1.25
C GLU A 60 5.56 -3.01 -2.15
N VAL A 61 5.30 -4.27 -2.50
CA VAL A 61 6.15 -5.05 -3.40
C VAL A 61 5.77 -4.74 -4.83
N ARG A 62 6.70 -4.10 -5.56
CA ARG A 62 6.65 -3.94 -7.02
C ARG A 62 7.67 -4.84 -7.68
N ALA A 63 7.24 -5.59 -8.69
CA ALA A 63 8.10 -6.48 -9.45
C ALA A 63 7.54 -6.69 -10.87
N ASP A 64 8.42 -7.00 -11.81
CA ASP A 64 8.05 -7.22 -13.22
C ASP A 64 7.49 -8.63 -13.50
N ASP A 65 7.68 -9.57 -12.56
CA ASP A 65 7.26 -10.96 -12.69
C ASP A 65 6.94 -11.62 -11.34
N PRO A 66 6.10 -12.69 -11.34
CA PRO A 66 5.70 -13.40 -10.11
C PRO A 66 6.85 -14.02 -9.31
N SER A 67 7.93 -14.47 -9.97
CA SER A 67 9.05 -15.11 -9.27
C SER A 67 9.83 -14.10 -8.44
N ARG A 68 10.08 -12.91 -9.00
CA ARG A 68 10.65 -11.78 -8.26
C ARG A 68 9.72 -11.30 -7.15
N ALA A 69 8.42 -11.16 -7.44
CA ALA A 69 7.43 -10.77 -6.44
C ALA A 69 7.42 -11.73 -5.25
N SER A 70 7.46 -13.04 -5.49
CA SER A 70 7.54 -14.07 -4.45
C SER A 70 8.78 -13.92 -3.57
N GLY A 71 9.95 -13.68 -4.18
CA GLY A 71 11.19 -13.41 -3.45
C GLY A 71 11.08 -12.20 -2.52
N PHE A 72 10.55 -11.08 -3.03
CA PHE A 72 10.37 -9.87 -2.23
C PHE A 72 9.34 -10.04 -1.11
N VAL A 73 8.19 -10.65 -1.39
CA VAL A 73 7.18 -10.97 -0.36
C VAL A 73 7.80 -11.81 0.75
N GLY A 74 8.55 -12.86 0.40
CA GLY A 74 9.25 -13.71 1.37
C GLY A 74 10.25 -12.93 2.23
N ASN A 75 11.00 -12.01 1.63
CA ASN A 75 11.99 -11.19 2.35
C ASN A 75 11.35 -10.21 3.34
N TYR A 76 10.18 -9.62 3.02
CA TYR A 76 9.57 -8.60 3.86
C TYR A 76 8.54 -9.14 4.87
N ARG A 77 7.95 -10.31 4.63
CA ARG A 77 6.82 -10.82 5.43
C ARG A 77 7.09 -10.94 6.93
N SER A 78 8.32 -11.28 7.33
CA SER A 78 8.68 -11.43 8.75
C SER A 78 8.80 -10.09 9.48
N ASP A 79 9.13 -9.03 8.74
CA ASP A 79 9.55 -7.74 9.31
C ASP A 79 8.49 -6.66 9.13
N ARG A 80 7.42 -6.94 8.37
CA ARG A 80 6.35 -5.99 8.04
C ARG A 80 5.01 -6.47 8.58
N THR A 81 4.29 -5.53 9.18
CA THR A 81 2.92 -5.75 9.66
C THR A 81 1.98 -5.98 8.48
N VAL A 82 2.15 -5.22 7.39
CA VAL A 82 1.34 -5.32 6.17
C VAL A 82 2.23 -5.46 4.93
N VAL A 83 2.00 -6.50 4.14
CA VAL A 83 2.64 -6.73 2.84
C VAL A 83 1.60 -6.54 1.74
N VAL A 84 1.81 -5.49 0.93
CA VAL A 84 0.99 -5.15 -0.22
C VAL A 84 1.74 -5.55 -1.49
N VAL A 85 1.04 -6.01 -2.52
CA VAL A 85 1.61 -6.20 -3.86
C VAL A 85 1.05 -5.15 -4.81
N HIS A 86 1.94 -4.43 -5.49
CA HIS A 86 1.61 -3.50 -6.57
C HIS A 86 1.13 -4.29 -7.78
N GLY A 87 -0.18 -4.22 -8.07
CA GLY A 87 -0.79 -4.83 -9.23
C GLY A 87 -0.62 -4.01 -10.51
N GLY A 88 -1.49 -4.28 -11.48
CA GLY A 88 -1.48 -3.59 -12.79
C GLY A 88 -0.91 -4.43 -13.93
N ASP A 89 -0.40 -5.63 -13.64
CA ASP A 89 -0.13 -6.70 -14.61
C ASP A 89 -0.98 -7.92 -14.24
N ARG A 90 -1.58 -8.58 -15.23
CA ARG A 90 -2.50 -9.72 -15.01
C ARG A 90 -1.84 -10.90 -14.28
N ARG A 91 -0.55 -11.15 -14.54
CA ARG A 91 0.22 -12.23 -13.91
C ARG A 91 0.57 -11.85 -12.47
N ILE A 92 0.91 -10.58 -12.23
CA ILE A 92 1.14 -10.06 -10.87
C ILE A 92 -0.14 -10.07 -10.04
N ASN A 93 -1.26 -9.61 -10.59
CA ASN A 93 -2.56 -9.66 -9.91
C ASN A 93 -2.93 -11.09 -9.50
N ARG A 94 -2.79 -12.05 -10.43
CA ARG A 94 -3.06 -13.47 -10.15
C ARG A 94 -2.15 -14.00 -9.05
N PHE A 95 -0.84 -13.76 -9.18
CA PHE A 95 0.12 -14.13 -8.17
C PHE A 95 -0.29 -13.59 -6.80
N ALA A 96 -0.60 -12.29 -6.69
CA ALA A 96 -0.92 -11.68 -5.40
C ALA A 96 -2.12 -12.36 -4.71
N VAL A 97 -3.21 -12.64 -5.43
CA VAL A 97 -4.43 -13.21 -4.84
C VAL A 97 -4.35 -14.70 -4.55
N GLU A 98 -3.38 -15.42 -5.14
CA GLU A 98 -3.15 -16.85 -4.91
C GLU A 98 -2.13 -17.11 -3.78
N GLN A 99 -1.62 -16.06 -3.13
CA GLN A 99 -0.55 -16.17 -2.13
C GLN A 99 -1.03 -15.70 -0.74
N PRO A 100 -1.27 -16.63 0.21
CA PRO A 100 -1.74 -16.29 1.56
C PRO A 100 -0.79 -15.41 2.38
N THR A 101 0.47 -15.26 1.96
CA THR A 101 1.44 -14.37 2.61
C THR A 101 1.29 -12.90 2.21
N VAL A 102 0.51 -12.60 1.17
CA VAL A 102 0.15 -11.25 0.73
C VAL A 102 -1.11 -10.80 1.46
N ASP A 103 -1.10 -9.59 2.03
CA ASP A 103 -2.27 -9.06 2.74
C ASP A 103 -3.23 -8.32 1.80
N VAL A 104 -2.68 -7.56 0.85
CA VAL A 104 -3.45 -6.70 -0.06
C VAL A 104 -2.89 -6.73 -1.49
N LEU A 105 -3.76 -6.86 -2.49
CA LEU A 105 -3.47 -6.52 -3.88
C LEU A 105 -3.85 -5.06 -4.14
N ALA A 106 -2.87 -4.21 -4.41
CA ALA A 106 -3.04 -2.81 -4.77
C ALA A 106 -3.16 -2.61 -6.28
N HIS A 107 -3.83 -1.53 -6.69
CA HIS A 107 -3.87 -1.06 -8.08
C HIS A 107 -4.26 -2.13 -9.14
N PRO A 108 -5.19 -3.06 -8.87
CA PRO A 108 -5.39 -4.22 -9.75
C PRO A 108 -5.95 -3.85 -11.13
N MET A 109 -6.56 -2.67 -11.26
CA MET A 109 -7.18 -2.15 -12.49
C MET A 109 -6.31 -1.15 -13.25
N ARG A 110 -5.07 -0.86 -12.79
CA ARG A 110 -4.16 0.04 -13.51
C ARG A 110 -3.52 -0.66 -14.70
N GLU A 111 -3.07 0.13 -15.68
CA GLU A 111 -2.31 -0.34 -16.86
C GLU A 111 -3.00 -1.49 -17.60
N ASP A 112 -2.30 -2.61 -17.80
CA ASP A 112 -2.83 -3.82 -18.44
C ASP A 112 -3.48 -4.80 -17.43
N GLY A 113 -3.61 -4.35 -16.18
CA GLY A 113 -4.27 -5.04 -15.09
C GLY A 113 -5.74 -5.33 -15.39
N ASP A 114 -6.25 -6.36 -14.73
CA ASP A 114 -7.64 -6.75 -14.83
C ASP A 114 -8.01 -7.50 -13.55
N PHE A 115 -9.16 -7.17 -12.98
CA PHE A 115 -9.69 -7.82 -11.78
C PHE A 115 -11.08 -8.34 -12.07
N ASN A 116 -11.21 -9.67 -12.08
CA ASN A 116 -12.46 -10.34 -12.40
C ASN A 116 -12.90 -11.28 -11.27
N HIS A 117 -14.07 -11.90 -11.43
CA HIS A 117 -14.64 -12.80 -10.42
C HIS A 117 -13.75 -14.00 -10.06
N VAL A 118 -12.88 -14.48 -10.96
CA VAL A 118 -11.93 -15.56 -10.65
C VAL A 118 -10.88 -15.07 -9.65
N LEU A 119 -10.32 -13.89 -9.88
CA LEU A 119 -9.36 -13.28 -8.95
C LEU A 119 -10.04 -12.88 -7.63
N ALA A 120 -11.30 -12.44 -7.67
CA ALA A 120 -12.07 -12.16 -6.47
C ALA A 120 -12.27 -13.41 -5.59
N ASN A 121 -12.61 -14.55 -6.19
CA ASN A 121 -12.73 -15.81 -5.48
C ASN A 121 -11.38 -16.26 -4.91
N ALA A 122 -10.32 -16.23 -5.72
CA ALA A 122 -8.97 -16.57 -5.25
C ALA A 122 -8.53 -15.68 -4.08
N ALA A 123 -8.80 -14.37 -4.15
CA ALA A 123 -8.50 -13.43 -3.07
C ALA A 123 -9.27 -13.79 -1.79
N ALA A 124 -10.56 -14.10 -1.90
CA ALA A 124 -11.38 -14.52 -0.77
C ALA A 124 -10.87 -15.83 -0.14
N ASP A 125 -10.53 -16.83 -0.97
CA ASP A 125 -10.04 -18.13 -0.53
C ASP A 125 -8.69 -18.04 0.20
N ASN A 126 -7.80 -17.15 -0.25
CA ASN A 126 -6.47 -16.96 0.34
C ASN A 126 -6.42 -15.85 1.39
N GLY A 127 -7.54 -15.17 1.65
CA GLY A 127 -7.59 -14.06 2.60
C GLY A 127 -6.86 -12.79 2.13
N VAL A 128 -6.67 -12.61 0.83
CA VAL A 128 -6.04 -11.41 0.26
C VAL A 128 -7.12 -10.32 0.09
N ARG A 129 -6.86 -9.14 0.62
CA ARG A 129 -7.76 -7.99 0.44
C ARG A 129 -7.44 -7.30 -0.89
N VAL A 130 -8.42 -6.59 -1.44
CA VAL A 130 -8.27 -5.91 -2.73
C VAL A 130 -8.45 -4.42 -2.51
N GLU A 131 -7.48 -3.63 -2.93
CA GLU A 131 -7.55 -2.18 -2.82
C GLU A 131 -8.61 -1.61 -3.76
N PHE A 132 -9.36 -0.63 -3.26
CA PHE A 132 -10.24 0.20 -4.06
C PHE A 132 -9.75 1.65 -4.02
N ASP A 133 -9.04 2.08 -5.07
CA ASP A 133 -8.41 3.40 -5.15
C ASP A 133 -9.38 4.47 -5.66
N PHE A 134 -9.83 5.36 -4.77
CA PHE A 134 -10.64 6.53 -5.13
C PHE A 134 -9.81 7.72 -5.64
N GLY A 135 -8.49 7.64 -5.55
CA GLY A 135 -7.57 8.71 -5.91
C GLY A 135 -7.75 9.24 -7.34
N PRO A 136 -7.92 8.38 -8.38
CA PRO A 136 -8.17 8.81 -9.74
C PRO A 136 -9.47 9.60 -9.89
N VAL A 137 -10.57 9.13 -9.31
CA VAL A 137 -11.88 9.82 -9.45
C VAL A 137 -11.90 11.15 -8.69
N LEU A 138 -11.29 11.20 -7.50
CA LEU A 138 -11.20 12.44 -6.72
C LEU A 138 -10.33 13.51 -7.38
N ARG A 139 -9.46 13.13 -8.33
CA ARG A 139 -8.58 14.03 -9.09
C ARG A 139 -8.99 14.16 -10.57
N ALA A 140 -10.05 13.48 -11.00
CA ALA A 140 -10.53 13.53 -12.38
C ALA A 140 -11.14 14.90 -12.75
N SER A 141 -11.50 15.69 -11.74
CA SER A 141 -12.03 17.04 -11.90
C SER A 141 -11.47 17.97 -10.83
N GLY A 142 -11.51 19.28 -11.07
CA GLY A 142 -10.89 20.30 -10.20
C GLY A 142 -9.62 20.89 -10.82
N GLY A 143 -9.34 22.15 -10.48
CA GLY A 143 -8.12 22.84 -10.93
C GLY A 143 -6.89 22.38 -10.15
N THR A 144 -5.71 22.49 -10.77
CA THR A 144 -4.45 22.35 -10.04
C THR A 144 -4.37 23.44 -8.96
N ARG A 145 -3.87 23.09 -7.75
CA ARG A 145 -3.56 24.10 -6.74
C ARG A 145 -2.64 25.15 -7.38
N VAL A 146 -3.04 26.42 -7.31
CA VAL A 146 -2.21 27.54 -7.78
C VAL A 146 -0.94 27.51 -6.94
N ARG A 147 0.21 27.42 -7.62
CA ARG A 147 1.54 27.46 -7.01
C ARG A 147 1.98 28.90 -6.77
#